data_AF-A0A7J4NQN9-F1
#
_entry.id   AF-A0A7J4NQN9-F1
#
_cell.length_a   1.000
_cell.length_b   1.000
_cell.length_c   1.000
_cell.angle_alpha   90.00
_cell.angle_beta   90.00
_cell.angle_gamma   90.00
#
_symmetry.space_group_name_H-M   'P 1'
#
loop_
_entity.id
_entity.type
_entity.pdbx_description
1 polymer ?
#
loop_
_entity_poly.entity_id
_entity_poly.type
_entity_poly.pdbx_seq_one_letter_code
_entity_poly.pdbx_strand_id
1 'polypeptide(L)'
;MATFGDRPPLPEDLSELLSDETASTVFLKADCPPRVKSGHISEIRLVELEEEPWSRGRVESLAEAIQQVVEENQDRSDCFVEIERLGCTIFQVGDL
;
A
#
# COMPACT_ATOMS: atom_id res chain seq x y z
N MET A 1 -13.87 -17.87 0.84
CA MET A 1 -13.56 -17.14 2.08
C MET A 1 -12.10 -16.78 2.00
N ALA A 2 -11.78 -15.49 2.04
CA ALA A 2 -10.39 -15.05 2.17
C ALA A 2 -9.80 -15.66 3.44
N THR A 3 -8.57 -16.16 3.37
CA THR A 3 -7.84 -16.67 4.52
C THR A 3 -7.02 -15.51 5.08
N PHE A 4 -6.91 -15.37 6.40
CA PHE A 4 -6.06 -14.35 7.00
C PHE A 4 -4.62 -14.43 6.44
N GLY A 5 -4.12 -13.32 5.89
CA GLY A 5 -2.82 -13.25 5.21
C GLY A 5 -2.83 -13.69 3.74
N ASP A 6 -3.98 -14.06 3.18
CA ASP A 6 -4.16 -14.29 1.75
C ASP A 6 -4.53 -12.98 1.06
N ARG A 7 -3.55 -12.39 0.38
CA ARG A 7 -3.71 -11.18 -0.43
C ARG A 7 -3.18 -11.43 -1.84
N PRO A 8 -3.72 -10.75 -2.86
CA PRO A 8 -3.11 -10.77 -4.18
C PRO A 8 -1.67 -10.24 -4.12
N PRO A 9 -0.79 -10.64 -5.07
CA PRO A 9 0.57 -10.13 -5.11
C PRO A 9 0.55 -8.61 -5.29
N LEU A 10 1.16 -7.91 -4.34
CA LEU A 10 1.33 -6.46 -4.43
C LEU A 10 2.55 -6.13 -5.31
N PRO A 11 2.61 -4.90 -5.87
CA PRO A 11 3.82 -4.41 -6.53
C PRO A 11 5.07 -4.58 -5.63
N GLU A 12 6.21 -4.91 -6.24
CA GLU A 12 7.46 -5.24 -5.52
C GLU A 12 7.91 -4.09 -4.61
N ASP A 13 7.97 -2.86 -5.13
CA ASP A 13 8.28 -1.64 -4.37
C ASP A 13 7.45 -1.50 -3.08
N LEU A 14 6.15 -1.80 -3.13
CA LEU A 14 5.27 -1.70 -1.96
C LEU A 14 5.50 -2.87 -0.99
N SER A 15 5.76 -4.06 -1.53
CA SER A 15 6.05 -5.25 -0.74
C SER A 15 7.35 -5.13 0.05
N GLU A 16 8.39 -4.53 -0.55
CA GLU A 16 9.67 -4.24 0.11
C GLU A 16 9.50 -3.25 1.26
N LEU A 17 8.75 -2.17 1.06
CA LEU A 17 8.47 -1.16 2.10
C LEU A 17 7.67 -1.73 3.30
N LEU A 18 6.91 -2.81 3.07
CA LEU A 18 6.13 -3.53 4.09
C LEU A 18 6.82 -4.81 4.58
N SER A 19 8.09 -5.04 4.21
CA SER A 19 8.81 -6.26 4.58
C SER A 19 9.18 -6.34 6.06
N ASP A 20 9.29 -5.19 6.74
CA ASP A 20 9.44 -5.11 8.18
C ASP A 20 8.11 -5.46 8.86
N GLU A 21 8.08 -6.56 9.63
CA GLU A 21 6.88 -7.03 10.35
C GLU A 21 6.34 -6.02 11.38
N THR A 22 7.15 -5.06 11.79
CA THR A 22 6.72 -3.98 12.69
C THR A 22 6.04 -2.83 11.94
N ALA A 23 6.19 -2.74 10.61
CA ALA A 23 5.57 -1.73 9.77
C ALA A 23 4.10 -2.06 9.51
N SER A 24 3.22 -1.12 9.91
CA SER A 24 1.76 -1.26 9.79
C SER A 24 1.15 -0.42 8.68
N THR A 25 1.88 0.60 8.20
CA THR A 25 1.39 1.53 7.18
C THR A 25 2.57 2.19 6.49
N VAL A 26 2.51 2.29 5.16
CA VAL A 26 3.46 3.04 4.34
C VAL A 26 2.81 4.36 3.90
N PHE A 27 3.57 5.45 3.96
CA PHE A 27 3.19 6.76 3.45
C PHE A 27 4.11 7.15 2.31
N LEU A 28 3.53 7.29 1.12
CA LEU A 28 4.23 7.73 -0.08
C LEU A 28 3.70 9.08 -0.49
N LYS A 29 4.63 10.01 -0.73
CA LYS A 29 4.32 11.35 -1.20
C LYS A 29 5.39 11.75 -2.20
N ALA A 30 4.97 12.30 -3.33
CA ALA A 30 5.88 12.82 -4.33
C ALA A 30 6.88 13.83 -3.71
N ASP A 31 8.13 13.73 -4.13
CA ASP A 31 9.25 14.55 -3.71
C ASP A 31 9.55 14.48 -2.20
N CYS A 32 9.16 13.38 -1.55
CA CYS A 32 9.48 13.08 -0.16
C CYS A 32 10.03 11.65 -0.04
N PRO A 33 10.95 11.37 0.90
CA PRO A 33 11.31 10.01 1.26
C PRO A 33 10.08 9.21 1.75
N PRO A 34 10.00 7.91 1.46
CA PRO A 34 9.02 7.01 2.06
C PRO A 34 9.06 7.07 3.59
N ARG A 35 7.89 6.95 4.20
CA ARG A 35 7.75 6.87 5.65
C ARG A 35 6.91 5.66 6.02
N VAL A 36 7.24 5.03 7.14
CA VAL A 36 6.47 3.92 7.69
C VAL A 36 6.01 4.21 9.11
N LYS A 37 4.79 3.77 9.43
CA LYS A 37 4.32 3.68 10.80
C LYS A 37 4.72 2.32 11.34
N SER A 38 5.73 2.29 12.19
CA SER A 38 6.31 1.06 12.74
C SER A 38 6.24 1.02 14.27
N GLY A 39 6.16 -0.19 14.82
CA GLY A 39 6.22 -0.47 16.26
C GLY A 39 4.97 -1.13 16.82
N HIS A 40 5.03 -1.47 18.10
CA HIS A 40 3.89 -2.06 18.81
C HIS A 40 2.76 -1.03 19.01
N ILE A 41 1.51 -1.48 19.14
CA ILE A 41 0.35 -0.57 19.31
C ILE A 41 0.51 0.41 20.49
N SER A 42 1.26 0.03 21.53
CA SER A 42 1.56 0.89 22.69
C SER A 42 2.69 1.90 22.45
N GLU A 43 3.52 1.69 21.42
CA GLU A 43 4.67 2.54 21.10
C GLU A 43 4.89 2.58 19.58
N ILE A 44 4.00 3.29 18.89
CA ILE A 44 4.07 3.49 17.44
C ILE A 44 4.91 4.73 17.14
N ARG A 45 5.78 4.63 16.14
CA ARG A 45 6.58 5.74 15.63
C ARG A 45 6.40 5.89 14.12
N LEU A 46 6.48 7.14 13.65
CA LEU A 46 6.62 7.43 12.22
C LEU A 46 8.12 7.50 11.92
N VAL A 47 8.59 6.60 11.06
CA VAL A 47 9.99 6.47 10.67
C VAL A 47 10.11 6.90 9.22
N GLU A 48 11.01 7.85 8.95
CA GLU A 48 11.44 8.17 7.59
C GLU A 48 12.51 7.16 7.17
N LEU A 49 12.31 6.53 6.02
CA LEU A 49 13.26 5.56 5.49
C LEU A 49 14.43 6.30 4.83
N GLU A 50 15.62 5.73 4.96
CA GLU A 50 16.84 6.25 4.31
C GLU A 50 16.86 5.90 2.81
N GLU A 51 15.82 6.34 2.10
CA GLU A 51 15.64 6.15 0.67
C GLU A 51 15.55 7.50 -0.06
N GLU A 52 15.89 7.50 -1.34
CA GLU A 52 15.71 8.68 -2.19
C GLU A 52 14.22 9.07 -2.30
N PRO A 53 13.90 10.37 -2.32
CA PRO A 53 12.54 10.84 -2.51
C PRO A 53 11.90 10.25 -3.77
N TRP A 54 10.67 9.76 -3.63
CA TRP A 54 9.94 9.22 -4.76
C TRP A 54 9.43 10.33 -5.66
N SER A 55 9.68 10.22 -6.97
CA SER A 55 9.13 11.17 -7.94
C SER A 55 7.61 11.02 -8.04
N ARG A 56 6.93 12.08 -8.50
CA ARG A 56 5.50 12.04 -8.80
C ARG A 56 5.13 10.87 -9.73
N GLY A 57 5.88 10.68 -10.81
CA GLY A 57 5.63 9.61 -11.77
C GLY A 57 5.71 8.23 -11.14
N ARG A 58 6.66 8.00 -10.21
CA ARG A 58 6.76 6.72 -9.49
C ARG A 58 5.53 6.45 -8.62
N VAL A 59 5.04 7.48 -7.91
CA VAL A 59 3.82 7.35 -7.09
C VAL A 59 2.59 7.07 -7.96
N GLU A 60 2.46 7.76 -9.10
CA GLU A 60 1.37 7.54 -10.06
C GLU A 60 1.42 6.12 -10.64
N SER A 61 2.59 5.64 -11.07
CA SER A 61 2.75 4.27 -11.58
C SER A 61 2.45 3.21 -10.53
N LEU A 62 2.78 3.44 -9.25
CA LEU A 62 2.39 2.52 -8.18
C LEU A 62 0.86 2.48 -8.01
N ALA A 63 0.19 3.64 -8.08
CA ALA A 63 -1.26 3.70 -7.98
C ALA A 63 -1.95 2.95 -9.14
N GLU A 64 -1.46 3.11 -10.37
CA GLU A 64 -1.93 2.37 -11.54
C GLU A 64 -1.70 0.86 -11.39
N ALA A 65 -0.54 0.45 -10.87
CA ALA A 65 -0.24 -0.96 -10.61
C ALA A 65 -1.18 -1.56 -9.55
N ILE A 66 -1.49 -0.82 -8.47
CA ILE A 66 -2.45 -1.27 -7.45
C ILE A 66 -3.85 -1.40 -8.05
N GLN A 67 -4.27 -0.44 -8.90
CA GLN A 67 -5.54 -0.53 -9.61
C GLN A 67 -5.60 -1.78 -10.48
N GLN A 68 -4.55 -2.08 -11.24
CA GLN A 68 -4.48 -3.29 -12.04
C GLN A 68 -4.60 -4.57 -11.19
N VAL A 69 -3.94 -4.62 -10.03
CA VAL A 69 -4.08 -5.75 -9.08
C VAL A 69 -5.54 -5.93 -8.67
N VAL A 70 -6.27 -4.85 -8.34
CA VAL A 70 -7.69 -4.93 -8.00
C VAL A 70 -8.53 -5.43 -9.18
N GLU A 71 -8.28 -4.92 -10.39
CA GLU A 71 -9.00 -5.30 -11.60
C GLU A 71 -8.80 -6.78 -11.98
N GLU A 72 -7.60 -7.30 -11.79
CA GLU A 72 -7.25 -8.70 -12.07
C GLU A 72 -7.79 -9.69 -11.02
N ASN A 73 -8.22 -9.20 -9.86
CA ASN A 73 -8.67 -10.00 -8.72
C ASN A 73 -10.12 -9.69 -8.30
N GLN A 74 -10.97 -9.19 -9.22
CA GLN A 74 -12.37 -8.83 -8.95
C GLN A 74 -13.25 -10.02 -8.54
N ASP A 75 -12.82 -11.26 -8.80
CA ASP A 75 -13.50 -12.47 -8.34
C ASP A 75 -13.35 -12.69 -6.83
N ARG A 76 -12.37 -12.02 -6.19
CA ARG A 76 -12.20 -12.04 -4.74
C ARG A 76 -13.13 -11.03 -4.06
N SER A 77 -13.77 -11.45 -2.98
CA SER A 77 -14.65 -10.57 -2.19
C SER A 77 -13.89 -9.49 -1.41
N ASP A 78 -12.58 -9.60 -1.27
CA ASP A 78 -11.69 -8.71 -0.52
C ASP A 78 -10.81 -7.83 -1.43
N CYS A 79 -11.12 -7.74 -2.73
CA CYS A 79 -10.37 -6.92 -3.68
C CYS A 79 -11.35 -6.07 -4.50
N PHE A 80 -11.49 -4.78 -4.16
CA PHE A 80 -12.43 -3.89 -4.85
C PHE A 80 -12.09 -2.40 -4.64
N VAL A 81 -12.66 -1.55 -5.49
CA VAL A 81 -12.65 -0.10 -5.30
C VAL A 81 -13.73 0.25 -4.28
N GLU A 82 -13.33 0.74 -3.10
CA GLU A 82 -14.28 1.11 -2.04
C GLU A 82 -14.86 2.51 -2.28
N ILE A 83 -14.00 3.47 -2.68
CA ILE A 83 -14.38 4.85 -2.98
C ILE A 83 -13.62 5.34 -4.19
N GLU A 84 -14.32 5.98 -5.13
CA GLU A 84 -13.70 6.72 -6.24
C GLU A 84 -14.30 8.14 -6.31
N ARG A 85 -13.45 9.15 -6.10
CA ARG A 85 -13.83 10.57 -6.15
C ARG A 85 -12.70 11.39 -6.77
N LEU A 86 -13.02 12.60 -7.21
CA LEU A 86 -12.01 13.52 -7.74
C LEU A 86 -10.91 13.78 -6.70
N GLY A 87 -9.69 13.34 -7.01
CA GLY A 87 -8.52 13.49 -6.15
C GLY A 87 -8.35 12.44 -5.05
N CYS A 88 -9.19 11.40 -5.00
CA CYS A 88 -9.05 10.32 -4.02
C CYS A 88 -9.71 9.03 -4.50
N THR A 89 -8.93 7.95 -4.49
CA THR A 89 -9.42 6.59 -4.70
C THR A 89 -8.99 5.73 -3.52
N ILE A 90 -9.89 4.90 -3.01
CA ILE A 90 -9.63 3.95 -1.93
C ILE A 90 -9.84 2.56 -2.51
N PHE A 91 -8.83 1.72 -2.36
CA PHE A 91 -8.82 0.32 -2.77
C PHE A 91 -8.77 -0.57 -1.53
N GLN A 92 -9.61 -1.59 -1.47
CA GLN A 92 -9.42 -2.76 -0.61
C GLN A 92 -8.65 -3.80 -1.43
N VAL A 93 -7.50 -4.26 -0.91
CA VAL A 93 -6.59 -5.18 -1.63
C VAL A 93 -6.18 -6.32 -0.69
N GLY A 94 -7.04 -7.31 -0.55
CA GLY A 94 -6.87 -8.43 0.38
C GLY A 94 -7.35 -8.15 1.81
N ASP A 95 -7.23 -9.17 2.66
CA ASP A 95 -7.49 -9.18 4.11
C ASP A 95 -8.74 -8.40 4.58
N LEU A 96 -9.90 -9.06 4.40
CA LEU A 96 -11.16 -8.83 5.12
C LEU A 96 -11.19 -9.58 6.46
#